data_AF-A0A3S0U9F5-F1
#
_entry.id   AF-A0A3S0U9F5-F1
#
_cell.length_a   1.000
_cell.length_b   1.000
_cell.length_c   1.000
_cell.angle_alpha   90.00
_cell.angle_beta   90.00
_cell.angle_gamma   90.00
#
_symmetry.space_group_name_H-M   'P 1'
#
loop_
_entity.id
_entity.type
_entity.pdbx_description
1 polymer ?
#
loop_
_entity_poly.entity_id
_entity_poly.type
_entity_poly.pdbx_seq_one_letter_code
_entity_poly.pdbx_strand_id
1 'polypeptide(L)' 'MGGYGFTYAVRANSAYSHLRLTAVATELALDQITEALAAGGDEYIMEPFTRDAVLDKLNLPGIR' A
#
# COMPACT_ATOMS: atom_id res chain seq x y z
N MET A 1 8.74 4.17 -13.71
CA MET A 1 8.63 4.06 -12.24
C MET A 1 7.50 3.08 -11.92
N GLY A 2 7.73 2.12 -11.02
CA GLY A 2 6.70 1.19 -10.52
C GLY A 2 6.11 1.62 -9.18
N GLY A 3 5.19 0.82 -8.62
CA GLY A 3 4.48 1.12 -7.36
C GLY A 3 5.41 1.45 -6.18
N TYR A 4 6.49 0.68 -6.00
CA TYR A 4 7.51 0.95 -4.97
C TYR A 4 8.17 2.34 -5.12
N GLY A 5 8.56 2.70 -6.35
CA GLY A 5 9.19 4.00 -6.64
C GLY A 5 8.24 5.17 -6.38
N PHE A 6 6.94 4.97 -6.60
CA PHE A 6 5.91 5.95 -6.25
C PHE A 6 5.79 6.11 -4.72
N THR A 7 5.70 5.01 -3.97
CA THR A 7 5.64 5.04 -2.51
C THR A 7 6.87 5.74 -1.91
N TYR A 8 8.07 5.41 -2.40
CA TYR A 8 9.31 6.05 -1.97
C TYR A 8 9.30 7.56 -2.22
N ALA A 9 8.89 7.99 -3.42
CA ALA A 9 8.83 9.41 -3.77
C ALA A 9 7.80 10.19 -2.93
N VAL A 10 6.66 9.58 -2.60
CA VAL A 10 5.66 10.20 -1.73
C VAL A 10 6.15 10.28 -0.28
N ARG A 11 6.77 9.22 0.24
CA ARG A 11 7.32 9.21 1.62
C ARG A 11 8.53 10.12 1.80
N ALA A 12 9.30 10.38 0.75
CA ALA A 12 10.41 11.34 0.77
C ALA A 12 9.94 12.80 0.98
N ASN A 13 8.65 13.10 0.75
CA ASN A 13 8.09 14.42 0.94
C ASN A 13 7.24 14.48 2.22
N SER A 14 7.72 15.20 3.22
CA SER A 14 7.05 15.36 4.52
C SER A 14 5.66 15.99 4.43
N ALA A 15 5.36 16.75 3.37
CA ALA A 15 4.03 17.30 3.13
C ALA A 15 2.95 16.21 2.96
N TYR A 16 3.33 15.02 2.49
CA TYR A 16 2.43 13.89 2.27
C TYR A 16 2.46 12.84 3.38
N SER A 17 3.17 13.11 4.48
CA SER A 17 3.31 12.18 5.61
C SER A 17 1.96 11.72 6.22
N HIS A 18 0.91 12.53 6.08
CA HIS A 18 -0.43 12.25 6.56
C HIS A 18 -1.25 11.33 5.63
N LEU A 19 -0.80 11.10 4.40
CA LEU A 19 -1.48 10.22 3.45
C LEU A 19 -1.20 8.75 3.77
N ARG A 20 -2.25 7.93 3.70
CA ARG A 20 -2.12 6.47 3.77
C ARG A 20 -2.03 5.91 2.37
N LEU A 21 -1.10 4.98 2.17
CA LEU A 21 -0.85 4.36 0.88
C LEU A 21 -1.03 2.85 1.01
N THR A 22 -1.91 2.28 0.19
CA THR A 22 -2.11 0.84 0.07
C THR A 22 -1.50 0.37 -1.25
N ALA A 23 -0.56 -0.55 -1.17
CA ALA A 23 0.02 -1.16 -2.37
C ALA A 23 -0.89 -2.32 -2.84
N VAL A 24 -1.19 -2.35 -4.13
CA VAL A 24 -1.95 -3.42 -4.79
C VAL A 24 -1.03 -4.13 -5.77
N ALA A 25 -0.95 -5.45 -5.69
CA ALA A 25 -0.04 -6.25 -6.51
C ALA A 25 -0.61 -7.62 -6.88
N THR A 26 -0.15 -8.17 -8.02
CA THR A 26 -0.50 -9.51 -8.53
C THR A 26 0.53 -10.57 -8.08
N GLU A 27 0.22 -11.86 -8.22
CA GLU A 27 0.91 -13.05 -7.63
C GLU A 27 2.46 -13.07 -7.61
N LEU A 28 3.15 -12.39 -8.53
CA LEU A 28 4.62 -12.41 -8.67
C LEU A 28 5.36 -11.28 -7.90
N ALA A 29 4.68 -10.58 -7.00
CA ALA A 29 5.22 -9.40 -6.34
C ALA A 29 5.41 -9.54 -4.82
N LEU A 30 5.42 -10.75 -4.26
CA LEU A 30 5.66 -10.96 -2.82
C LEU A 30 6.99 -10.32 -2.35
N ASP A 31 8.04 -10.40 -3.16
CA ASP A 31 9.33 -9.75 -2.87
C ASP A 31 9.24 -8.21 -2.92
N GLN A 32 8.40 -7.66 -3.80
CA GLN A 32 8.15 -6.21 -3.85
C GLN A 32 7.22 -5.74 -2.71
N ILE A 33 6.34 -6.62 -2.21
CA ILE A 33 5.46 -6.36 -1.07
C ILE A 33 6.29 -6.30 0.22
N THR A 34 7.23 -7.23 0.43
CA THR A 34 8.13 -7.18 1.59
C THR A 34 9.01 -5.93 1.58
N GLU A 35 9.53 -5.52 0.42
CA GLU A 35 10.26 -4.25 0.29
C GLU A 35 9.37 -3.03 0.54
N ALA A 36 8.14 -3.01 0.02
CA ALA A 36 7.20 -1.90 0.24
C ALA A 36 6.75 -1.79 1.71
N LEU A 37 6.52 -2.92 2.39
CA LEU A 37 6.22 -2.94 3.83
C LEU A 37 7.44 -2.51 4.65
N ALA A 38 8.65 -2.98 4.30
CA ALA A 38 9.89 -2.55 4.95
C ALA A 38 10.18 -1.06 4.74
N ALA A 39 9.74 -0.48 3.62
CA ALA A 39 9.84 0.95 3.31
C ALA A 39 8.73 1.82 3.93
N GLY A 40 7.82 1.26 4.73
CA GLY A 40 6.76 2.00 5.42
C GLY A 40 5.42 2.08 4.68
N GLY A 41 5.10 1.06 3.89
CA GLY A 41 3.74 0.81 3.41
C GLY A 41 2.83 0.41 4.57
N ASP A 42 1.67 1.06 4.69
CA ASP A 42 0.75 0.83 5.81
C ASP A 42 0.03 -0.51 5.64
N GLU A 43 -0.37 -0.85 4.40
CA GLU A 43 -1.12 -2.07 4.09
C GLU A 43 -0.87 -2.58 2.65
N TYR A 44 -1.11 -3.88 2.44
CA TYR A 44 -1.07 -4.51 1.12
C TYR A 44 -2.38 -5.28 0.83
N ILE A 45 -2.77 -5.33 -0.45
CA ILE A 45 -3.86 -6.17 -0.97
C ILE A 45 -3.35 -6.91 -2.21
N MET A 46 -3.61 -8.23 -2.26
CA MET A 46 -3.25 -9.08 -3.39
C MET A 46 -4.44 -9.27 -4.32
N GLU A 47 -4.21 -9.17 -5.63
CA GLU A 47 -5.20 -9.54 -6.63
C GLU A 47 -5.28 -11.06 -6.86
N PRO A 48 -6.47 -11.60 -7.18
CA PRO A 48 -7.75 -10.89 -7.28
C PRO A 48 -8.34 -10.61 -5.88
N PHE A 49 -8.76 -9.37 -5.64
CA PHE A 49 -9.41 -8.98 -4.38
C PHE A 49 -10.91 -8.74 -4.58
N THR A 50 -11.68 -8.96 -3.53
CA THR A 50 -13.11 -8.64 -3.50
C THR A 50 -13.33 -7.23 -2.96
N ARG A 51 -14.47 -6.61 -3.30
CA ARG A 51 -14.89 -5.32 -2.75
C ARG A 51 -14.83 -5.31 -1.22
N ASP A 52 -15.27 -6.40 -0.59
CA ASP A 52 -15.33 -6.50 0.86
C ASP A 52 -13.92 -6.55 1.48
N ALA A 53 -12.97 -7.23 0.85
CA ALA A 53 -11.57 -7.24 1.30
C ALA A 53 -10.92 -5.84 1.26
N VAL A 54 -11.28 -5.01 0.28
CA VAL A 54 -10.84 -3.61 0.22
C VAL A 54 -11.49 -2.78 1.31
N LEU A 55 -12.79 -2.97 1.55
CA LEU A 55 -13.50 -2.25 2.61
C LEU A 55 -12.98 -2.59 4.01
N ASP A 56 -12.67 -3.85 4.28
CA ASP A 56 -12.08 -4.29 5.55
C ASP A 56 -10.73 -3.61 5.81
N LYS A 57 -9.91 -3.48 4.76
CA LYS A 57 -8.62 -2.77 4.80
C LYS A 57 -8.80 -1.26 5.00
N LEU A 58 -9.78 -0.64 4.36
CA LEU A 58 -10.09 0.78 4.59
C LEU A 58 -10.70 1.07 5.98
N ASN A 59 -11.40 0.09 6.56
CA ASN A 59 -12.00 0.19 7.89
C ASN A 59 -10.97 0.04 9.02
N LEU A 60 -9.92 -0.75 8.82
CA LEU A 60 -8.84 -0.98 9.80
C LEU A 60 -8.16 0.30 10.31
N PRO A 61 -7.82 1.28 9.46
CA PRO A 61 -7.20 2.51 9.92
C PRO A 61 -8.24 3.61 10.28
N GLY A 62 -9.52 3.26 10.50
CA GLY A 62 -10.52 4.18 11.04
C GLY A 62 -10.98 5.26 10.07
N ILE A 63 -10.90 5.02 8.75
CA ILE A 63 -11.57 5.87 7.75
C ILE A 63 -13.05 5.49 7.81
N ARG A 64 -13.89 6.39 8.31
CA ARG A 64 -15.35 6.22 8.33
C ARG A 64 -16.00 7.36 7.57
#